data_AF-A0A7S1E9W6-F1
#
_entry.id   AF-A0A7S1E9W6-F1
#
_cell.length_a   1.000
_cell.length_b   1.000
_cell.length_c   1.000
_cell.angle_alpha   90.00
_cell.angle_beta   90.00
_cell.angle_gamma   90.00
#
_symmetry.space_group_name_H-M   'P 1'
#
loop_
_entity.id
_entity.type
_entity.pdbx_description
1 polymer ?
#
loop_
_entity_poly.entity_id
_entity_poly.type
_entity_poly.pdbx_seq_one_letter_code
_entity_poly.pdbx_strand_id
1 'polypeptide(L)'
;FDCPPHPTGCPDGGGFLAPSVLSGAPSVRDTSDERGQQITFRVVPAHNNTQMGGLFARAPSVDASTGDLSFCLSPDANGEASFNVSLSDDGPGGGVYGVLALDIVVLPVNQQPSFSVCP
;
A
#
# COMPACT_ATOMS: atom_id res chain seq x y z
N PHE A 1 -24.57 26.18 -0.71
CA PHE A 1 -24.03 25.57 0.51
C PHE A 1 -23.72 24.13 0.19
N ASP A 2 -22.54 23.91 -0.34
CA ASP A 2 -21.79 22.66 -0.25
C ASP A 2 -20.51 22.90 -1.06
N CYS A 3 -19.35 22.84 -0.41
CA CYS A 3 -18.16 22.44 -1.16
C CYS A 3 -18.51 21.05 -1.71
N PRO A 4 -18.42 20.83 -3.03
CA PRO A 4 -18.84 19.56 -3.61
C PRO A 4 -18.15 18.43 -2.84
N PRO A 5 -18.91 17.38 -2.44
CA PRO A 5 -18.34 16.29 -1.67
C PRO A 5 -17.14 15.76 -2.44
N HIS A 6 -16.04 15.66 -1.71
CA HIS A 6 -14.80 15.12 -2.23
C HIS A 6 -15.10 13.75 -2.87
N PRO A 7 -14.72 13.52 -4.13
CA PRO A 7 -15.11 12.29 -4.82
C PRO A 7 -14.65 11.09 -3.99
N THR A 8 -15.58 10.16 -3.74
CA THR A 8 -15.32 8.92 -3.03
C THR A 8 -14.29 8.11 -3.81
N GLY A 9 -13.04 8.13 -3.32
CA GLY A 9 -11.85 7.59 -3.97
C GLY A 9 -10.61 7.88 -3.11
N CYS A 10 -9.41 7.86 -3.69
CA CYS A 10 -8.27 8.48 -3.01
C CYS A 10 -8.56 9.97 -2.87
N PRO A 11 -8.48 10.56 -1.67
CA PRO A 11 -8.50 12.01 -1.55
C PRO A 11 -7.33 12.63 -2.32
N ASP A 12 -7.35 13.94 -2.60
CA ASP A 12 -6.41 14.73 -3.43
C ASP A 12 -4.91 14.45 -3.26
N GLY A 13 -4.49 13.70 -2.23
CA GLY A 13 -3.16 13.09 -2.15
C GLY A 13 -2.83 12.13 -3.30
N GLY A 14 -3.80 11.78 -4.16
CA GLY A 14 -3.56 10.99 -5.36
C GLY A 14 -3.43 9.50 -5.06
N GLY A 15 -3.98 8.68 -5.96
CA GLY A 15 -3.79 7.24 -5.92
C GLY A 15 -2.45 6.87 -6.53
N PHE A 16 -1.69 6.04 -5.83
CA PHE A 16 -0.50 5.41 -6.39
C PHE A 16 -0.81 3.96 -6.75
N LEU A 17 -0.43 3.58 -7.97
CA LEU A 17 -0.49 2.22 -8.49
C LEU A 17 0.85 1.92 -9.13
N ALA A 18 1.59 0.97 -8.57
CA ALA A 18 2.77 0.41 -9.19
C ALA A 18 2.49 -1.04 -9.58
N PRO A 19 2.46 -1.36 -10.88
CA PRO A 19 2.14 -2.70 -11.31
C PRO A 19 3.29 -3.67 -11.05
N SER A 20 2.97 -4.91 -10.71
CA SER A 20 3.91 -6.04 -10.59
C SER A 20 5.16 -5.76 -9.74
N VAL A 21 5.01 -4.99 -8.66
CA VAL A 21 6.11 -4.68 -7.73
C VAL A 21 6.58 -5.93 -7.01
N LEU A 22 5.66 -6.86 -6.74
CA LEU A 22 5.93 -8.12 -6.07
C LEU A 22 5.45 -9.28 -6.93
N SER A 23 6.12 -10.41 -6.80
CA SER A 23 5.68 -11.66 -7.40
C SER A 23 5.76 -12.73 -6.33
N GLY A 24 4.67 -13.48 -6.14
CA GLY A 24 4.58 -14.55 -5.16
C GLY A 24 4.06 -15.82 -5.83
N ALA A 25 4.47 -16.96 -5.28
CA ALA A 25 3.94 -18.26 -5.63
C ALA A 25 3.70 -19.05 -4.33
N PRO A 26 2.70 -19.93 -4.27
CA PRO A 26 2.43 -20.76 -3.09
C PRO A 26 3.66 -21.55 -2.64
N SER A 27 4.45 -22.04 -3.59
CA SER A 27 5.80 -22.53 -3.28
C SER A 27 6.76 -22.39 -4.45
N VAL A 28 8.04 -22.64 -4.16
CA VAL A 28 9.12 -22.75 -5.17
C VAL A 28 8.91 -23.97 -6.08
N ARG A 29 8.09 -24.94 -5.64
CA ARG A 29 7.80 -26.17 -6.38
C ARG A 29 6.43 -26.03 -7.03
N ASP A 30 6.42 -25.96 -8.35
CA ASP A 30 5.19 -25.76 -9.11
C ASP A 30 4.42 -27.07 -9.35
N THR A 31 4.17 -27.84 -8.27
CA THR A 31 3.41 -29.08 -8.33
C THR A 31 1.91 -28.79 -8.39
N SER A 32 1.13 -29.75 -8.90
CA SER A 32 -0.30 -29.53 -9.16
C SER A 32 -1.12 -29.21 -7.91
N ASP A 33 -0.70 -29.75 -6.76
CA ASP A 33 -1.27 -29.48 -5.43
C ASP A 33 -0.94 -28.07 -4.91
N GLU A 34 0.14 -27.47 -5.37
CA GLU A 34 0.59 -26.12 -5.00
C GLU A 34 -0.09 -25.06 -5.88
N ARG A 35 -0.29 -25.34 -7.17
CA ARG A 35 -0.96 -24.43 -8.11
C ARG A 35 -2.40 -24.05 -7.74
N GLY A 36 -3.07 -24.89 -6.95
CA GLY A 36 -4.43 -24.64 -6.50
C GLY A 36 -4.53 -23.71 -5.28
N GLN A 37 -3.41 -23.50 -4.59
CA GLN A 37 -3.37 -22.73 -3.34
C GLN A 37 -3.43 -21.24 -3.62
N GLN A 38 -4.07 -20.49 -2.72
CA GLN A 38 -4.20 -19.04 -2.78
C GLN A 38 -3.14 -18.39 -1.89
N ILE A 39 -2.42 -17.44 -2.45
CA ILE A 39 -1.48 -16.62 -1.67
C ILE A 39 -2.14 -15.34 -1.17
N THR A 40 -1.63 -14.83 -0.06
CA THR A 40 -2.05 -13.58 0.56
C THR A 40 -0.82 -12.77 0.94
N PHE A 41 -0.75 -11.52 0.47
CA PHE A 41 0.24 -10.56 0.96
C PHE A 41 -0.28 -9.85 2.19
N ARG A 42 0.56 -9.76 3.21
CA ARG A 42 0.31 -8.99 4.42
C ARG A 42 1.33 -7.87 4.52
N VAL A 43 0.84 -6.64 4.46
CA VAL A 43 1.64 -5.41 4.61
C VAL A 43 1.40 -4.85 6.00
N VAL A 44 2.45 -4.74 6.81
CA VAL A 44 2.37 -4.14 8.15
C VAL A 44 3.42 -3.06 8.35
N PRO A 45 3.14 -2.01 9.13
CA PRO A 45 4.14 -1.01 9.46
C PRO A 45 5.36 -1.65 10.13
N ALA A 46 6.56 -1.24 9.74
CA ALA A 46 7.78 -1.60 10.43
C ALA A 46 7.84 -0.94 11.82
N HIS A 47 8.62 -1.52 12.75
CA HIS A 47 8.82 -0.94 14.08
C HIS A 47 9.40 0.49 13.98
N ASN A 48 8.93 1.38 14.86
CA ASN A 48 9.33 2.80 14.91
C ASN A 48 8.92 3.65 13.69
N ASN A 49 7.94 3.21 12.90
CA ASN A 49 7.35 4.02 11.84
C ASN A 49 6.48 5.16 12.43
N THR A 50 7.15 6.23 12.88
CA THR A 50 6.55 7.41 13.53
C THR A 50 5.88 8.37 12.53
N GLN A 51 6.16 8.24 11.23
CA GLN A 51 5.68 9.14 10.18
C GLN A 51 4.45 8.57 9.43
N MET A 52 4.04 7.33 9.75
CA MET A 52 2.84 6.68 9.20
C MET A 52 1.55 7.46 9.53
N GLY A 53 1.50 8.09 10.71
CA GLY A 53 0.33 8.80 11.23
C GLY A 53 0.00 10.04 10.41
N GLY A 54 -0.74 9.87 9.33
CA GLY A 54 -1.21 10.95 8.46
C GLY A 54 -0.68 10.90 7.03
N LEU A 55 0.27 10.02 6.69
CA LEU A 55 0.79 9.91 5.32
C LEU A 55 -0.21 9.28 4.34
N PHE A 56 -1.02 8.33 4.82
CA PHE A 56 -1.94 7.57 3.98
C PHE A 56 -3.41 7.77 4.38
N ALA A 57 -4.23 8.13 3.40
CA ALA A 57 -5.69 8.03 3.51
C ALA A 57 -6.19 6.59 3.28
N ARG A 58 -5.43 5.78 2.54
CA ARG A 58 -5.58 4.33 2.44
C ARG A 58 -4.21 3.68 2.48
N ALA A 59 -4.00 2.81 3.46
CA ALA A 59 -2.73 2.12 3.65
C ALA A 59 -2.33 1.28 2.42
N PRO A 60 -1.03 1.03 2.23
CA PRO A 60 -0.55 0.17 1.15
C PRO A 60 -1.09 -1.25 1.20
N SER A 61 -1.45 -1.77 0.03
CA SER A 61 -1.92 -3.14 -0.17
C SER A 61 -1.34 -3.69 -1.48
N VAL A 62 -1.18 -5.01 -1.53
CA VAL A 62 -0.61 -5.72 -2.68
C VAL A 62 -1.66 -6.72 -3.18
N ASP A 63 -1.98 -6.67 -4.47
CA ASP A 63 -2.84 -7.66 -5.10
C ASP A 63 -2.07 -9.00 -5.23
N ALA A 64 -2.66 -10.08 -4.72
CA ALA A 64 -2.01 -11.39 -4.73
C ALA A 64 -1.89 -12.03 -6.11
N SER A 65 -2.76 -11.66 -7.05
CA SER A 65 -2.82 -12.25 -8.39
C SER A 65 -1.93 -11.50 -9.39
N THR A 66 -1.84 -10.17 -9.26
CA THR A 66 -1.06 -9.33 -10.19
C THR A 66 0.25 -8.83 -9.60
N GLY A 67 0.35 -8.78 -8.26
CA GLY A 67 1.51 -8.21 -7.58
C GLY A 67 1.50 -6.68 -7.50
N ASP A 68 0.36 -6.05 -7.81
CA ASP A 68 0.25 -4.60 -7.89
C ASP A 68 0.19 -3.97 -6.49
N LEU A 69 1.06 -2.99 -6.24
CA LEU A 69 1.06 -2.19 -5.02
C LEU A 69 0.14 -0.98 -5.19
N SER A 70 -0.81 -0.79 -4.28
CA SER A 70 -1.74 0.35 -4.28
C SER A 70 -1.86 1.04 -2.93
N PHE A 71 -1.95 2.37 -2.92
CA PHE A 71 -2.25 3.19 -1.74
C PHE A 71 -2.86 4.54 -2.13
N CYS A 72 -3.42 5.25 -1.14
CA CYS A 72 -3.75 6.67 -1.28
C CYS A 72 -2.95 7.46 -0.26
N LEU A 73 -2.30 8.52 -0.71
CA LEU A 73 -1.72 9.50 0.20
C LEU A 73 -2.81 10.41 0.76
N SER A 74 -2.58 10.95 1.94
CA SER A 74 -3.37 12.08 2.43
C SER A 74 -3.01 13.35 1.65
N PRO A 75 -3.94 14.31 1.51
CA PRO A 75 -3.64 15.62 0.91
C PRO A 75 -2.45 16.28 1.59
N ASP A 76 -1.57 16.88 0.79
CA ASP A 76 -0.40 17.67 1.22
C ASP A 76 0.58 16.92 2.15
N ALA A 77 0.49 15.58 2.19
CA ALA A 77 1.36 14.78 3.03
C ALA A 77 2.71 14.52 2.34
N ASN A 78 3.77 14.62 3.13
CA ASN A 78 5.12 14.25 2.75
C ASN A 78 5.78 13.50 3.91
N GLY A 79 6.81 12.72 3.62
CA GLY A 79 7.52 11.93 4.63
C GLY A 79 7.91 10.56 4.12
N GLU A 80 8.31 9.69 5.03
CA GLU A 80 8.80 8.35 4.74
C GLU A 80 8.06 7.34 5.60
N ALA A 81 7.64 6.21 5.02
CA ALA A 81 7.00 5.13 5.75
C ALA A 81 7.59 3.78 5.34
N SER A 82 8.06 3.04 6.33
CA SER A 82 8.60 1.69 6.17
C SER A 82 7.57 0.63 6.55
N PHE A 83 7.49 -0.41 5.73
CA PHE A 83 6.59 -1.54 5.87
C PHE A 83 7.36 -2.85 5.78
N ASN A 84 6.83 -3.86 6.46
CA ASN A 84 7.20 -5.26 6.27
C ASN A 84 6.09 -5.94 5.49
N VAL A 85 6.45 -6.52 4.34
CA VAL A 85 5.57 -7.33 3.52
C VAL A 85 5.93 -8.81 3.71
N SER A 86 4.93 -9.62 4.00
CA SER A 86 5.08 -11.08 4.12
C SER A 86 4.03 -11.78 3.27
N LEU A 87 4.34 -12.99 2.82
CA LEU A 87 3.44 -13.83 2.02
C LEU A 87 2.93 -15.00 2.88
N SER A 88 1.71 -15.47 2.63
CA SER A 88 1.23 -16.76 3.13
C SER A 88 0.37 -17.45 2.09
N ASP A 89 0.42 -18.77 2.00
CA ASP A 89 -0.54 -19.58 1.26
C ASP A 89 -1.55 -20.28 2.18
N ASP A 90 -2.59 -20.87 1.61
CA ASP A 90 -3.62 -21.64 2.31
C ASP A 90 -3.41 -23.17 2.22
N GLY A 91 -2.23 -23.62 1.79
CA GLY A 91 -1.85 -25.01 1.65
C GLY A 91 -1.61 -25.73 2.99
N PRO A 92 -1.49 -27.07 2.97
CA PRO A 92 -1.16 -27.85 4.16
C PRO A 92 0.23 -27.50 4.69
N GLY A 93 0.29 -26.96 5.92
CA GLY A 93 1.53 -26.43 6.51
C GLY A 93 1.77 -24.94 6.23
N GLY A 94 0.78 -24.27 5.63
CA GLY A 94 0.79 -22.84 5.34
C GLY A 94 1.16 -21.99 6.56
N GLY A 95 2.04 -21.02 6.32
CA GLY A 95 2.59 -20.12 7.32
C GLY A 95 2.89 -18.75 6.73
N VAL A 96 3.47 -17.87 7.53
CA VAL A 96 3.98 -16.59 7.05
C VAL A 96 5.40 -16.81 6.55
N TYR A 97 5.62 -16.55 5.27
CA TYR A 97 6.88 -16.73 4.56
C TYR A 97 7.46 -15.40 4.11
N GLY A 98 8.75 -15.24 4.38
CA GLY A 98 9.52 -14.07 3.97
C GLY A 98 9.10 -12.79 4.70
N VAL A 99 10.06 -11.89 4.86
CA VAL A 99 9.81 -10.50 5.23
C VAL A 99 10.61 -9.64 4.28
N LEU A 100 9.92 -8.83 3.49
CA LEU A 100 10.50 -7.84 2.61
C LEU A 100 10.24 -6.45 3.20
N ALA A 101 11.29 -5.66 3.35
CA ALA A 101 11.17 -4.25 3.68
C ALA A 101 10.70 -3.47 2.44
N LEU A 102 9.67 -2.64 2.62
CA LEU A 102 9.14 -1.72 1.63
C LEU A 102 9.17 -0.31 2.21
N ASP A 103 9.99 0.55 1.61
CA ASP A 103 10.08 1.96 1.97
C ASP A 103 9.34 2.82 0.95
N ILE A 104 8.43 3.67 1.44
CA ILE A 104 7.69 4.64 0.62
C ILE A 104 8.18 6.03 1.03
N VAL A 105 8.81 6.74 0.10
CA VAL A 105 9.30 8.11 0.29
C VAL A 105 8.44 9.06 -0.54
N VAL A 106 7.73 9.95 0.15
CA VAL A 106 6.92 11.01 -0.45
C VAL A 106 7.67 12.33 -0.31
N LEU A 107 8.16 12.84 -1.44
CA LEU A 107 8.94 14.07 -1.48
C LEU A 107 8.04 15.31 -1.31
N PRO A 108 8.45 16.32 -0.53
CA PRO A 108 7.71 17.57 -0.43
C PRO A 108 7.76 18.34 -1.74
N VAL A 109 6.64 18.96 -2.11
CA VAL A 109 6.53 19.87 -3.26
C VAL A 109 6.13 21.24 -2.75
N ASN A 110 6.88 22.28 -3.15
CA ASN A 110 6.55 23.65 -2.77
C ASN A 110 5.30 24.14 -3.53
N GLN A 111 4.22 24.39 -2.81
CA GLN A 111 2.95 24.90 -3.35
C GLN A 111 2.89 26.43 -3.27
N GLN A 112 2.25 27.08 -4.24
CA GLN A 112 2.08 28.54 -4.20
C GLN A 112 1.09 28.98 -3.10
N PRO A 113 1.25 30.17 -2.50
CA PRO A 113 0.27 30.70 -1.56
C PRO A 113 -1.13 30.86 -2.19
N SER A 114 -2.18 30.59 -1.42
CA SER A 114 -3.58 30.83 -1.82
C SER A 114 -4.42 31.30 -0.63
N PHE A 115 -5.56 31.95 -0.91
CA PHE A 115 -6.59 32.22 0.10
C PHE A 115 -7.97 31.96 -0.50
N SER A 116 -8.91 31.50 0.33
CA SER A 116 -10.32 31.35 -0.02
C SER A 116 -11.15 32.17 0.94
N VAL A 117 -12.11 32.95 0.43
CA VAL A 117 -13.08 33.68 1.24
C VAL A 117 -14.39 32.90 1.18
N CYS A 118 -14.79 32.31 2.31
CA CYS A 118 -16.16 31.82 2.49
C CYS A 118 -17.04 33.01 2.89
N PRO A 119 -18.11 33.33 2.14
CA PRO A 119 -19.12 34.31 2.56
C PRO A 119 -19.90 33.86 3.79
#